data_AF-A0A3D4QU68-F1
#
_entry.id   AF-A0A3D4QU68-F1
#
_cell.length_a   1.000
_cell.length_b   1.000
_cell.length_c   1.000
_cell.angle_alpha   90.00
_cell.angle_beta   90.00
_cell.angle_gamma   90.00
#
_symmetry.space_group_name_H-M   'P 1'
#
loop_
_entity.id
_entity.type
_entity.pdbx_description
1 polymer ?
#
loop_
_entity_poly.entity_id
_entity_poly.type
_entity_poly.pdbx_seq_one_letter_code
_entity_poly.pdbx_strand_id
1 'polypeptide(L)' 'DWCVVLTVSSLPEPPGRTNISDYYATSNSIQFWWEPVVGAVSYDIEADGALLANVTDITCIHEALQTGTAHQYRVRART' A
#
# COMPACT_ATOMS: atom_id res chain seq x y z
N ASP A 1 -18.42 26.76 -39.35
CA ASP A 1 -17.30 25.83 -39.51
C ASP A 1 -16.81 25.44 -38.13
N TRP A 2 -16.91 24.16 -37.76
CA TRP A 2 -16.50 23.71 -36.43
C TRP A 2 -14.98 23.48 -36.41
N CYS A 3 -14.32 23.94 -35.33
CA CYS A 3 -12.86 23.87 -35.15
C CYS A 3 -12.37 22.49 -34.70
N VAL A 4 -11.04 22.33 -34.77
CA VAL A 4 -10.23 21.11 -34.51
C VAL A 4 -10.65 20.33 -33.25
N VAL A 5 -10.60 19.00 -33.33
CA VAL A 5 -10.82 18.12 -32.18
C VAL A 5 -9.57 18.12 -31.30
N LEU A 6 -9.69 18.57 -30.05
CA LEU A 6 -8.63 18.53 -29.06
C LEU A 6 -8.80 17.27 -28.20
N THR A 7 -7.97 16.25 -28.45
CA THR A 7 -7.92 15.08 -27.58
C THR A 7 -7.00 15.38 -26.40
N VAL A 8 -7.58 15.71 -25.25
CA VAL A 8 -6.85 15.86 -23.99
C VAL A 8 -7.05 14.59 -23.17
N SER A 9 -5.95 13.91 -22.85
CA SER A 9 -5.96 12.74 -21.96
C SER A 9 -5.51 13.18 -20.57
N SER A 10 -6.25 12.77 -19.53
CA SER A 10 -5.84 12.97 -18.14
C SER A 10 -4.67 12.02 -17.81
N LEU A 11 -3.74 12.46 -16.95
CA LEU A 11 -2.67 11.61 -16.43
C LEU A 11 -3.28 10.33 -15.81
N PRO A 12 -2.61 9.15 -15.90
CA PRO A 12 -3.02 8.01 -15.09
C PRO A 12 -3.00 8.47 -13.63
N GLU A 13 -4.10 8.24 -12.90
CA GLU A 13 -4.12 8.50 -11.47
C GLU A 13 -2.87 7.89 -10.85
N PRO A 14 -2.09 8.65 -10.04
CA PRO A 14 -1.04 8.02 -9.25
C PRO A 14 -1.70 6.84 -8.50
N PRO A 15 -1.03 5.67 -8.42
CA PRO A 15 -1.67 4.46 -7.93
C PRO A 15 -2.42 4.78 -6.65
N GLY A 16 -3.75 4.55 -6.70
CA GLY A 16 -4.72 5.05 -5.73
C GLY A 16 -4.17 4.97 -4.31
N ARG A 17 -4.33 6.05 -3.54
CA ARG A 17 -3.85 6.13 -2.16
C ARG A 17 -4.41 4.94 -1.39
N THR A 18 -3.57 3.96 -1.09
CA THR A 18 -3.98 2.81 -0.26
C THR A 18 -3.79 3.18 1.20
N ASN A 19 -4.87 3.07 1.96
CA ASN A 19 -4.83 3.21 3.41
C ASN A 19 -4.90 1.81 4.02
N ILE A 20 -4.19 1.62 5.13
CA ILE A 20 -4.39 0.45 5.99
C ILE A 20 -5.83 0.54 6.51
N SER A 21 -6.64 -0.47 6.21
CA SER A 21 -8.07 -0.49 6.51
C SER A 21 -8.33 -0.94 7.94
N ASP A 22 -7.57 -1.93 8.43
CA ASP A 22 -7.65 -2.45 9.79
C ASP A 22 -6.36 -3.22 10.15
N TYR A 23 -6.14 -3.48 11.43
CA TYR A 23 -4.95 -4.15 11.94
C TYR A 23 -5.23 -4.95 13.22
N TYR A 24 -4.43 -5.99 13.44
CA TYR A 24 -4.40 -6.79 14.65
C TYR A 24 -2.97 -6.87 15.18
N ALA A 25 -2.78 -6.47 16.44
CA ALA A 25 -1.49 -6.48 17.11
C ALA A 25 -1.49 -7.45 18.30
N THR A 26 -0.41 -8.22 18.42
CA THR A 26 -0.09 -9.03 19.59
C THR A 26 1.11 -8.43 20.33
N SER A 27 1.66 -9.12 21.33
CA SER A 27 2.87 -8.66 22.01
C SER A 27 4.11 -8.69 21.12
N ASN A 28 4.13 -9.47 20.03
CA ASN A 28 5.33 -9.67 19.20
C ASN A 28 5.04 -9.68 17.69
N SER A 29 3.83 -9.32 17.27
CA SER A 29 3.47 -9.25 15.86
C SER A 29 2.42 -8.19 15.58
N ILE A 30 2.45 -7.66 14.37
CA ILE A 30 1.39 -6.79 13.83
C ILE A 30 1.01 -7.35 12.47
N GLN A 31 -0.27 -7.70 12.32
CA GLN A 31 -0.87 -8.02 11.04
C GLN A 31 -1.78 -6.87 10.63
N PHE A 32 -1.78 -6.50 9.36
CA PHE A 32 -2.64 -5.46 8.83
C PHE A 32 -3.00 -5.73 7.38
N TRP A 33 -4.04 -5.05 6.92
CA TRP A 33 -4.60 -5.18 5.58
C TRP A 33 -5.00 -3.82 5.05
N TRP A 34 -5.13 -3.72 3.73
CA TRP A 34 -5.40 -2.46 3.05
C TRP A 34 -6.41 -2.65 1.93
N GLU A 35 -6.95 -1.54 1.46
CA GLU A 35 -7.87 -1.55 0.32
C GLU A 35 -7.10 -1.84 -0.99
N PRO A 36 -7.61 -2.76 -1.84
CA PRO A 36 -6.97 -3.06 -3.11
C PRO A 36 -6.95 -1.84 -4.03
N VAL A 37 -5.80 -1.59 -4.66
CA VAL A 37 -5.65 -0.54 -5.66
C VAL A 37 -5.90 -1.14 -7.04
N VAL A 38 -6.84 -0.56 -7.79
CA VAL A 38 -7.15 -1.00 -9.15
C VAL A 38 -5.89 -0.90 -10.03
N GLY A 39 -5.56 -2.01 -10.69
CA GLY A 39 -4.37 -2.11 -11.54
C GLY A 39 -3.07 -2.48 -10.82
N ALA A 40 -3.08 -2.63 -9.49
CA ALA A 40 -1.90 -3.10 -8.76
C ALA A 40 -1.67 -4.60 -8.98
N VAL A 41 -0.45 -4.98 -9.35
CA VAL A 41 0.02 -6.37 -9.46
C VAL A 41 0.70 -6.85 -8.17
N SER A 42 1.25 -5.93 -7.38
CA SER A 42 1.85 -6.20 -6.06
C SER A 42 1.90 -4.94 -5.21
N TYR A 43 2.36 -5.09 -3.96
CA TYR A 43 2.51 -4.02 -2.99
C TYR A 43 3.87 -4.11 -2.32
N ASP A 44 4.55 -2.98 -2.20
CA ASP A 44 5.67 -2.83 -1.27
C ASP A 44 5.16 -2.41 0.10
N ILE A 45 5.70 -3.04 1.13
CA ILE A 45 5.47 -2.71 2.52
C ILE A 45 6.77 -2.21 3.09
N GLU A 46 6.71 -1.04 3.69
CA GLU A 46 7.79 -0.47 4.48
C GLU A 46 7.42 -0.51 5.96
N ALA A 47 8.36 -0.92 6.80
CA ALA A 47 8.27 -0.83 8.25
C ALA A 47 9.46 0.00 8.77
N ASP A 48 9.18 1.03 9.57
CA ASP A 48 10.18 1.88 10.21
C ASP A 48 11.22 2.48 9.25
N GLY A 49 10.80 2.81 8.03
CA GLY A 49 11.68 3.39 7.01
C GLY A 49 12.43 2.37 6.15
N ALA A 50 12.30 1.06 6.43
CA ALA A 50 12.95 -0.01 5.66
C ALA A 50 11.92 -0.86 4.92
N LEU A 51 12.28 -1.33 3.72
CA LEU A 51 11.46 -2.28 2.97
C LEU A 51 11.32 -3.57 3.78
N LEU A 52 10.10 -3.87 4.20
CA LEU A 52 9.76 -5.09 4.94
C LEU A 52 9.48 -6.24 3.97
N ALA A 53 8.62 -6.01 2.96
CA ALA A 53 8.18 -7.05 2.05
C ALA A 53 7.68 -6.50 0.70
N ASN A 54 7.64 -7.38 -0.30
CA ASN A 54 6.84 -7.21 -1.51
C ASN A 54 5.85 -8.39 -1.59
N VAL A 55 4.56 -8.10 -1.70
CA VAL A 55 3.48 -9.11 -1.65
C VAL A 55 2.47 -8.88 -2.77
N THR A 56 1.79 -9.94 -3.18
CA THR A 56 0.66 -9.86 -4.12
C THR A 56 -0.69 -9.78 -3.43
N ASP A 57 -0.76 -10.18 -2.16
CA ASP A 57 -1.96 -10.10 -1.34
C ASP A 57 -2.19 -8.69 -0.80
N ILE A 58 -3.37 -8.47 -0.20
CA ILE A 58 -3.75 -7.21 0.46
C ILE A 58 -3.52 -7.24 1.97
N THR A 59 -2.65 -8.13 2.45
CA THR A 59 -2.32 -8.31 3.87
C THR A 59 -0.82 -8.50 4.06
N CYS A 60 -0.32 -8.08 5.22
CA CYS A 60 1.04 -8.29 5.66
C CYS A 60 1.07 -8.63 7.15
N ILE A 61 1.98 -9.51 7.54
CA ILE A 61 2.31 -9.79 8.95
C ILE A 61 3.78 -9.44 9.21
N HIS A 62 4.01 -8.61 10.23
CA HIS A 62 5.33 -8.28 10.74
C HIS A 62 5.51 -9.00 12.09
N GLU A 63 6.32 -10.05 12.10
CA GLU A 63 6.55 -10.91 13.27
C GLU A 63 7.88 -10.58 13.97
N ALA A 64 8.15 -11.30 15.07
CA ALA A 64 9.38 -11.19 15.86
C ALA A 64 9.67 -9.77 16.38
N LEU A 65 8.62 -8.99 16.63
CA LEU A 65 8.71 -7.65 17.21
C LEU A 65 9.05 -7.73 18.70
N GLN A 66 9.75 -6.70 19.17
CA GLN A 66 9.96 -6.51 20.60
C GLN A 66 8.67 -6.02 21.27
N THR A 67 8.33 -6.57 22.43
CA THR A 67 7.12 -6.16 23.15
C THR A 67 7.19 -4.68 23.56
N GLY A 68 6.12 -3.94 23.29
CA GLY A 68 5.96 -2.55 23.72
C GLY A 68 6.69 -1.52 22.85
N THR A 69 7.20 -1.91 21.67
CA THR A 69 7.77 -0.98 20.70
C THR A 69 6.72 -0.47 19.72
N ALA A 70 6.88 0.78 19.28
CA ALA A 70 6.04 1.39 18.25
C ALA A 70 6.65 1.14 16.87
N HIS A 71 5.80 0.89 15.87
CA HIS A 71 6.20 0.65 14.49
C HIS A 71 5.36 1.49 13.54
N GLN A 72 5.99 2.01 12.48
CA GLN A 72 5.34 2.80 11.43
C GLN A 72 5.34 2.05 10.11
N TYR A 73 4.18 1.98 9.46
CA TYR A 73 4.00 1.24 8.22
C TYR A 73 3.59 2.14 7.06
N ARG A 74 4.11 1.86 5.88
CA ARG A 74 3.64 2.43 4.60
C ARG A 74 3.43 1.33 3.58
N VAL A 75 2.36 1.43 2.81
CA VAL A 75 2.06 0.52 1.72
C VAL A 75 2.03 1.30 0.41
N ARG A 76 2.67 0.77 -0.63
CA ARG A 76 2.65 1.35 -1.98
C ARG A 76 2.34 0.28 -3.01
N ALA A 77 1.30 0.52 -3.79
CA ALA A 77 0.96 -0.32 -4.94
C ALA A 77 2.03 -0.25 -6.05
N ARG A 78 2.25 -1.39 -6.70
CA ARG A 78 3.06 -1.58 -7.90
C ARG A 78 2.13 -2.03 -9.02
N THR A 79 2.20 -1.36 -10.16
CA THR A 79 1.40 -1.62 -11.37
C THR A 79 2.30 -2.17 -12.47
#